data_AF-A0A8W7M5G3-F1
#
_entry.id   AF-A0A8W7M5G3-F1
#
_cell.length_a   1.000
_cell.length_b   1.000
_cell.length_c   1.000
_cell.angle_alpha   90.00
_cell.angle_beta   90.00
_cell.angle_gamma   90.00
#
_symmetry.space_group_name_H-M   'P 1'
#
loop_
_entity.id
_entity.type
_entity.pdbx_description
1 polymer ?
#
loop_
_entity_poly.entity_id
_entity_poly.type
_entity_poly.pdbx_seq_one_letter_code
_entity_poly.pdbx_strand_id
1 'polypeptide(L)'
;MVQNCTELHRIAHTSENDSGGGNATMARMTTMPPQRVRMEFLHWSTIALVIVAYVLNATHIFATAQGEQDDAIEETNSYILDKDLPKFGEPIQNLTVPVGREAVLTCVINNLQTYKVAWLRVDTQTILTIQTHVITKNHRMTIAHVEGRAWVLRIRDVKESDKGWYMCQVNTDPMRNQIGYLNVVVPPNILDYPTSTDMVVREGSNVTLKCAASGSPTPSIIWRREGNEPISAGATSLNSSTFSISRVNRLHMGAYLCIASNGIPPSVSKRVMLIVHFPPMIWIQDQLVGAALGQRLTLECQSEAYPRSINYWMKNDTIITQGKHFEPSIKEINSYKVVMKLTIKDINIADFGTYKCVVKNSLGETDGSIKVYHIPSTTTIATSPPATTTVATTTETVFRKNYKNKIYRPPLDDYSSSSNKIIGIGDSSETWNIDGTIEKDRDHRYRDNGASFTEDQREKEAFVDTEGNSRACSHGWSTGYILLVAVSFIIVLSVIRCR
;
A
#
# COMPACT_ATOMS: atom_id res chain seq x y z
N MET A 1 7.24 30.67 -53.12
CA MET A 1 7.22 29.51 -54.03
C MET A 1 6.96 28.28 -53.17
N VAL A 2 5.95 27.42 -53.38
CA VAL A 2 4.95 27.36 -54.45
C VAL A 2 5.57 27.35 -55.85
N GLN A 3 5.82 26.17 -56.42
CA GLN A 3 4.89 25.65 -57.43
C GLN A 3 5.03 24.13 -57.64
N ASN A 4 3.87 23.54 -57.92
CA ASN A 4 3.53 22.27 -58.57
C ASN A 4 4.62 21.27 -58.99
N CYS A 5 4.33 19.99 -58.71
CA CYS A 5 4.44 18.91 -59.69
C CYS A 5 3.20 17.99 -59.60
N THR A 6 2.27 18.13 -60.54
CA THR A 6 1.78 16.97 -61.30
C THR A 6 2.81 16.74 -62.42
N GLU A 7 3.09 15.53 -62.90
CA GLU A 7 2.15 14.46 -63.26
C GLU A 7 2.84 13.07 -63.41
N LEU A 8 2.05 12.05 -63.76
CA LEU A 8 2.41 10.82 -64.51
C LEU A 8 3.41 9.76 -63.95
N HIS A 9 2.83 8.61 -63.58
CA HIS A 9 3.08 7.27 -64.14
C HIS A 9 4.51 6.66 -64.30
N ARG A 10 4.67 5.51 -63.60
CA ARG A 10 5.36 4.24 -64.00
C ARG A 10 6.89 4.17 -64.23
N ILE A 11 7.50 3.30 -63.40
CA ILE A 11 8.40 2.16 -63.75
C ILE A 11 9.89 2.45 -64.13
N ALA A 12 10.73 2.30 -63.09
CA ALA A 12 11.95 1.46 -63.02
C ALA A 12 13.33 1.90 -63.59
N HIS A 13 14.35 1.21 -63.02
CA HIS A 13 15.75 1.03 -63.42
C HIS A 13 16.81 2.17 -63.28
N THR A 14 17.45 2.16 -62.10
CA THR A 14 18.90 1.95 -61.84
C THR A 14 20.03 2.71 -62.58
N SER A 15 21.06 3.03 -61.77
CA SER A 15 22.53 3.16 -62.01
C SER A 15 23.21 4.51 -62.33
N GLU A 16 23.95 5.00 -61.32
CA GLU A 16 25.39 5.41 -61.33
C GLU A 16 25.91 6.76 -61.91
N ASN A 17 26.47 7.54 -60.96
CA ASN A 17 27.83 8.13 -60.89
C ASN A 17 28.31 9.37 -61.70
N ASP A 18 29.15 10.12 -60.97
CA ASP A 18 30.24 11.05 -61.37
C ASP A 18 29.92 12.40 -62.06
N SER A 19 30.74 13.47 -61.93
CA SER A 19 32.13 13.56 -61.39
C SER A 19 32.91 14.82 -61.85
N GLY A 20 32.60 16.01 -61.30
CA GLY A 20 33.39 17.26 -61.46
C GLY A 20 33.09 18.07 -62.75
N GLY A 21 33.62 19.27 -62.94
CA GLY A 21 34.41 20.16 -62.06
C GLY A 21 35.09 21.30 -62.84
N GLY A 22 35.19 22.51 -62.28
CA GLY A 22 35.93 23.62 -62.93
C GLY A 22 35.63 25.03 -62.41
N ASN A 23 36.68 25.85 -62.20
CA ASN A 23 36.64 27.26 -61.79
C ASN A 23 37.37 28.13 -62.81
N ALA A 24 36.88 29.36 -63.11
CA ALA A 24 37.69 30.59 -63.21
C ALA A 24 36.85 31.84 -63.61
N THR A 25 37.24 32.99 -63.07
CA THR A 25 36.77 34.37 -63.35
C THR A 25 37.34 34.90 -64.69
N MET A 26 36.93 36.04 -65.30
CA MET A 26 36.85 37.39 -64.72
C MET A 26 36.27 38.49 -65.68
N ALA A 27 35.56 39.49 -65.13
CA ALA A 27 35.36 40.89 -65.62
C ALA A 27 34.62 41.21 -66.97
N ARG A 28 34.06 42.42 -67.26
CA ARG A 28 33.46 43.56 -66.47
C ARG A 28 32.98 44.72 -67.39
N MET A 29 31.70 45.16 -67.36
CA MET A 29 31.09 46.48 -67.73
C MET A 29 29.53 46.35 -67.68
N THR A 30 28.63 47.22 -67.15
CA THR A 30 28.29 48.68 -67.21
C THR A 30 27.73 49.15 -68.59
N THR A 31 26.58 49.85 -68.75
CA THR A 31 25.65 50.59 -67.83
C THR A 31 24.23 50.87 -68.44
N MET A 32 23.29 51.50 -67.69
CA MET A 32 21.88 51.92 -68.03
C MET A 32 21.78 53.23 -68.91
N PRO A 33 20.63 53.93 -69.16
CA PRO A 33 19.15 53.69 -69.03
C PRO A 33 18.40 53.90 -70.42
N PRO A 34 17.41 54.79 -70.75
CA PRO A 34 16.23 55.42 -70.06
C PRO A 34 14.85 55.59 -70.86
N GLN A 35 13.74 55.86 -70.12
CA GLN A 35 12.57 56.77 -70.41
C GLN A 35 11.35 56.44 -71.33
N ARG A 36 10.27 57.24 -71.16
CA ARG A 36 8.88 57.18 -71.73
C ARG A 36 8.55 58.31 -72.74
N VAL A 37 7.54 58.11 -73.62
CA VAL A 37 6.60 59.14 -74.16
C VAL A 37 5.17 58.53 -74.30
N ARG A 38 4.13 59.32 -74.62
CA ARG A 38 2.66 59.02 -74.63
C ARG A 38 1.97 59.65 -75.88
N MET A 39 0.67 59.35 -76.08
CA MET A 39 -0.31 59.98 -77.04
C MET A 39 -0.28 59.44 -78.48
N GLU A 40 -1.38 59.40 -79.25
CA GLU A 40 -2.84 59.25 -78.98
C GLU A 40 -3.59 59.01 -80.32
N PHE A 41 -4.82 58.47 -80.30
CA PHE A 41 -5.97 58.95 -81.12
C PHE A 41 -7.23 58.10 -80.86
N LEU A 42 -8.41 58.75 -80.80
CA LEU A 42 -9.73 58.11 -80.61
C LEU A 42 -10.62 58.32 -81.84
N HIS A 43 -11.54 57.38 -82.13
CA HIS A 43 -13.01 57.56 -82.05
C HIS A 43 -13.75 56.24 -82.39
N TRP A 44 -15.10 56.25 -82.40
CA TRP A 44 -15.99 55.13 -82.83
C TRP A 44 -16.12 53.89 -81.93
N SER A 45 -16.04 54.01 -80.59
CA SER A 45 -16.29 52.88 -79.66
C SER A 45 -17.36 53.14 -78.57
N THR A 46 -17.64 54.40 -78.24
CA THR A 46 -18.42 54.77 -77.03
C THR A 46 -19.88 54.33 -77.03
N ILE A 47 -20.56 54.29 -78.17
CA ILE A 47 -22.00 53.93 -78.22
C ILE A 47 -22.22 52.42 -78.04
N ALA A 48 -21.37 51.59 -78.65
CA ALA A 48 -21.42 50.14 -78.45
C ALA A 48 -21.12 49.75 -77.00
N LEU A 49 -20.13 50.41 -76.39
CA LEU A 49 -19.76 50.19 -74.98
C LEU A 49 -20.90 50.52 -74.01
N VAL A 50 -21.72 51.55 -74.25
CA VAL A 50 -22.83 51.88 -73.34
C VAL A 50 -23.93 50.83 -73.36
N ILE A 51 -24.30 50.30 -74.54
CA ILE A 51 -25.34 49.25 -74.65
C ILE A 51 -24.82 47.93 -74.09
N VAL A 52 -23.59 47.54 -74.44
CA VAL A 52 -22.94 46.34 -73.88
C VAL A 52 -22.79 46.45 -72.36
N ALA A 53 -22.40 47.61 -71.83
CA ALA A 53 -22.36 47.84 -70.39
C ALA A 53 -23.74 47.74 -69.74
N TYR A 54 -24.81 48.31 -70.33
CA TYR A 54 -26.15 48.21 -69.75
C TYR A 54 -26.69 46.78 -69.75
N VAL A 55 -26.49 46.01 -70.82
CA VAL A 55 -26.90 44.60 -70.89
C VAL A 55 -26.06 43.73 -69.96
N LEU A 56 -24.74 43.95 -69.90
CA LEU A 56 -23.88 43.26 -68.93
C LEU A 56 -24.28 43.59 -67.50
N ASN A 57 -24.50 44.85 -67.15
CA ASN A 57 -24.89 45.23 -65.78
C ASN A 57 -26.26 44.66 -65.41
N ALA A 58 -27.23 44.68 -66.33
CA ALA A 58 -28.54 44.04 -66.12
C ALA A 58 -28.41 42.52 -65.90
N THR A 59 -27.65 41.82 -66.75
CA THR A 59 -27.40 40.38 -66.57
C THR A 59 -26.59 40.06 -65.31
N HIS A 60 -25.66 40.93 -64.90
CA HIS A 60 -24.91 40.78 -63.66
C HIS A 60 -25.80 40.97 -62.43
N ILE A 61 -26.66 41.99 -62.42
CA ILE A 61 -27.60 42.28 -61.33
C ILE A 61 -28.64 41.14 -61.20
N PHE A 62 -29.17 40.65 -62.32
CA PHE A 62 -30.04 39.47 -62.30
C PHE A 62 -29.28 38.22 -61.84
N ALA A 63 -28.05 37.98 -62.29
CA ALA A 63 -27.26 36.82 -61.85
C ALA A 63 -26.87 36.88 -60.36
N THR A 64 -26.54 38.06 -59.82
CA THR A 64 -26.28 38.21 -58.38
C THR A 64 -27.55 38.09 -57.56
N ALA A 65 -28.67 38.66 -58.00
CA ALA A 65 -29.95 38.52 -57.29
C ALA A 65 -30.48 37.08 -57.33
N GLN A 66 -30.26 36.36 -58.43
CA GLN A 66 -30.58 34.93 -58.54
C GLN A 66 -29.66 34.09 -57.63
N GLY A 67 -28.34 34.32 -57.69
CA GLY A 67 -27.36 33.62 -56.85
C GLY A 67 -27.56 33.86 -55.36
N GLU A 68 -27.76 35.11 -54.92
CA GLU A 68 -27.99 35.46 -53.50
C GLU A 68 -29.34 34.91 -52.99
N GLN A 69 -30.33 34.73 -53.88
CA GLN A 69 -31.61 34.09 -53.56
C GLN A 69 -31.47 32.55 -53.49
N ASP A 70 -30.73 31.94 -54.42
CA ASP A 70 -30.52 30.49 -54.48
C ASP A 70 -29.54 30.01 -53.39
N ASP A 71 -28.46 30.74 -53.11
CA ASP A 71 -27.54 30.51 -51.98
C ASP A 71 -28.30 30.56 -50.63
N ALA A 72 -29.20 31.54 -50.45
CA ALA A 72 -30.02 31.64 -49.24
C ALA A 72 -31.05 30.50 -49.12
N ILE A 73 -31.55 29.99 -50.25
CA ILE A 73 -32.42 28.81 -50.30
C ILE A 73 -31.62 27.52 -50.02
N GLU A 74 -30.37 27.41 -50.47
CA GLU A 74 -29.51 26.26 -50.19
C GLU A 74 -29.01 26.26 -48.73
N GLU A 75 -28.61 27.41 -48.18
CA GLU A 75 -28.29 27.55 -46.75
C GLU A 75 -29.51 27.19 -45.88
N THR A 76 -30.69 27.73 -46.16
CA THR A 76 -31.90 27.42 -45.35
C THR A 76 -32.38 25.98 -45.50
N ASN A 77 -32.31 25.38 -46.70
CA ASN A 77 -32.59 23.95 -46.88
C ASN A 77 -31.56 23.07 -46.16
N SER A 78 -30.27 23.43 -46.17
CA SER A 78 -29.24 22.69 -45.41
C SER A 78 -29.46 22.77 -43.89
N TYR A 79 -29.93 23.92 -43.40
CA TYR A 79 -30.27 24.14 -41.99
C TYR A 79 -31.49 23.33 -41.55
N ILE A 80 -32.50 23.21 -42.42
CA ILE A 80 -33.66 22.33 -42.19
C ILE A 80 -33.21 20.86 -42.22
N LEU A 81 -32.39 20.47 -43.19
CA LEU A 81 -31.92 19.10 -43.36
C LEU A 81 -31.09 18.60 -42.17
N ASP A 82 -30.13 19.38 -41.65
CA ASP A 82 -29.40 18.97 -40.43
C ASP A 82 -30.28 19.01 -39.17
N LYS A 83 -31.29 19.90 -39.09
CA LYS A 83 -32.21 19.92 -37.95
C LYS A 83 -33.00 18.61 -37.83
N ASP A 84 -33.36 18.01 -38.96
CA ASP A 84 -34.11 16.75 -39.02
C ASP A 84 -33.23 15.49 -39.03
N LEU A 85 -31.89 15.61 -39.04
CA LEU A 85 -30.99 14.47 -38.85
C LEU A 85 -30.97 13.94 -37.40
N PRO A 86 -30.77 12.62 -37.20
CA PRO A 86 -30.51 12.04 -35.88
C PRO A 86 -29.31 12.67 -35.17
N LYS A 87 -29.46 12.95 -33.88
CA LYS A 87 -28.41 13.55 -33.03
C LYS A 87 -28.29 12.79 -31.72
N PHE A 88 -27.06 12.48 -31.30
CA PHE A 88 -26.82 11.84 -30.01
C PHE A 88 -27.30 12.74 -28.87
N GLY A 89 -28.09 12.18 -27.96
CA GLY A 89 -28.67 12.92 -26.83
C GLY A 89 -27.69 13.12 -25.67
N GLU A 90 -26.78 12.17 -25.50
CA GLU A 90 -25.69 12.20 -24.52
C GLU A 90 -24.50 11.35 -25.02
N PRO A 91 -23.27 11.67 -24.60
CA PRO A 91 -22.09 10.86 -24.90
C PRO A 91 -22.16 9.49 -24.21
N ILE A 92 -21.65 8.44 -24.86
CA ILE A 92 -21.50 7.12 -24.20
C ILE A 92 -20.50 7.28 -23.05
N GLN A 93 -20.96 7.02 -21.83
CA GLN A 93 -20.10 7.08 -20.64
C GLN A 93 -19.12 5.90 -20.63
N ASN A 94 -17.86 6.16 -20.24
CA ASN A 94 -16.87 5.11 -20.04
C ASN A 94 -17.25 4.24 -18.84
N LEU A 95 -17.40 2.94 -19.06
CA LEU A 95 -17.83 1.98 -18.04
C LEU A 95 -16.63 1.20 -17.51
N THR A 96 -16.46 1.14 -16.19
CA THR A 96 -15.57 0.17 -15.54
C THR A 96 -16.42 -0.91 -14.88
N VAL A 97 -16.14 -2.18 -15.17
CA VAL A 97 -16.88 -3.32 -14.61
C VAL A 97 -15.94 -4.48 -14.25
N PRO A 98 -16.13 -5.19 -13.12
CA PRO A 98 -15.34 -6.37 -12.81
C PRO A 98 -15.77 -7.58 -13.64
N VAL A 99 -14.80 -8.46 -13.92
CA VAL A 99 -14.98 -9.74 -14.63
C VAL A 99 -16.14 -10.58 -14.07
N GLY A 100 -16.89 -11.24 -14.96
CA GLY A 100 -18.05 -12.08 -14.63
C GLY A 100 -19.36 -11.32 -14.36
N ARG A 101 -19.35 -9.98 -14.28
CA ARG A 101 -20.58 -9.17 -14.16
C ARG A 101 -21.20 -8.88 -15.55
N GLU A 102 -22.30 -8.11 -15.57
CA GLU A 102 -22.88 -7.54 -16.80
C GLU A 102 -22.34 -6.12 -17.03
N ALA A 103 -21.84 -5.84 -18.23
CA ALA A 103 -21.62 -4.48 -18.73
C ALA A 103 -22.88 -3.97 -19.44
N VAL A 104 -23.21 -2.70 -19.26
CA VAL A 104 -24.37 -2.04 -19.85
C VAL A 104 -23.91 -0.72 -20.49
N LEU A 105 -23.85 -0.69 -21.82
CA LEU A 105 -23.49 0.49 -22.59
C LEU A 105 -24.73 1.08 -23.26
N THR A 106 -25.03 2.34 -22.94
CA THR A 106 -26.22 3.04 -23.44
C THR A 106 -25.83 4.06 -24.51
N CYS A 107 -26.56 4.06 -25.61
CA CYS A 107 -26.48 5.09 -26.64
C CYS A 107 -27.86 5.72 -26.85
N VAL A 108 -27.99 7.01 -26.52
CA VAL A 108 -29.26 7.75 -26.68
C VAL A 108 -29.22 8.58 -27.95
N ILE A 109 -30.25 8.46 -28.78
CA ILE A 109 -30.38 9.17 -30.05
C ILE A 109 -31.73 9.89 -30.08
N ASN A 110 -31.67 11.21 -30.24
CA ASN A 110 -32.83 12.05 -30.53
C ASN A 110 -33.10 12.03 -32.05
N ASN A 111 -34.37 12.17 -32.43
CA ASN A 111 -34.81 12.29 -33.82
C ASN A 111 -34.36 11.15 -34.76
N LEU A 112 -34.45 9.89 -34.30
CA LEU A 112 -33.97 8.73 -35.07
C LEU A 112 -34.75 8.49 -36.38
N GLN A 113 -36.03 8.87 -36.45
CA GLN A 113 -36.89 8.71 -37.62
C GLN A 113 -36.84 7.27 -38.19
N THR A 114 -36.54 7.12 -39.48
CA THR A 114 -36.38 5.83 -40.19
C THR A 114 -34.94 5.30 -40.19
N TYR A 115 -33.99 6.04 -39.62
CA TYR A 115 -32.60 5.63 -39.54
C TYR A 115 -32.41 4.46 -38.56
N LYS A 116 -31.33 3.71 -38.77
CA LYS A 116 -30.99 2.47 -38.08
C LYS A 116 -29.73 2.66 -37.25
N VAL A 117 -29.74 2.07 -36.07
CA VAL A 117 -28.64 2.12 -35.10
C VAL A 117 -27.87 0.81 -35.13
N ALA A 118 -26.55 0.88 -35.11
CA ALA A 118 -25.68 -0.29 -34.99
C ALA A 118 -24.73 -0.12 -33.80
N TRP A 119 -24.49 -1.22 -33.09
CA TRP A 119 -23.36 -1.31 -32.16
C TRP A 119 -22.22 -2.11 -32.80
N LEU A 120 -21.02 -1.58 -32.69
CA LEU A 120 -19.79 -2.14 -33.25
C LEU A 120 -18.70 -2.16 -32.18
N ARG A 121 -17.76 -3.10 -32.29
CA ARG A 121 -16.52 -3.07 -31.53
C ARG A 121 -15.41 -2.50 -32.40
N VAL A 122 -14.81 -1.39 -31.98
CA VAL A 122 -13.88 -0.59 -32.79
C VAL A 122 -12.58 -1.35 -33.05
N ASP A 123 -11.96 -1.87 -32.00
CA ASP A 123 -10.66 -2.55 -32.03
C ASP A 123 -10.64 -3.87 -32.82
N THR A 124 -11.81 -4.40 -33.19
CA THR A 124 -11.96 -5.62 -34.03
C THR A 124 -12.86 -5.37 -35.25
N GLN A 125 -13.27 -4.12 -35.50
CA GLN A 125 -14.21 -3.69 -36.55
C GLN A 125 -15.49 -4.56 -36.66
N THR A 126 -15.87 -5.23 -35.57
CA THR A 126 -16.90 -6.28 -35.59
C THR A 126 -18.27 -5.69 -35.30
N ILE A 127 -19.21 -5.89 -36.22
CA ILE A 127 -20.63 -5.55 -36.04
C ILE A 127 -21.22 -6.46 -34.95
N LEU A 128 -21.74 -5.86 -33.88
CA LEU A 128 -22.35 -6.58 -32.77
C LEU A 128 -23.86 -6.71 -32.96
N THR A 129 -24.52 -5.59 -33.25
CA THR A 129 -26.00 -5.51 -33.36
C THR A 129 -26.40 -4.47 -34.42
N ILE A 130 -27.55 -4.67 -35.06
CA ILE A 130 -28.20 -3.71 -35.95
C ILE A 130 -29.68 -3.65 -35.58
N GLN A 131 -30.17 -2.45 -35.23
CA GLN A 131 -31.48 -2.24 -34.62
C GLN A 131 -31.67 -3.18 -33.42
N THR A 132 -32.81 -3.85 -33.32
CA THR A 132 -33.10 -4.86 -32.28
C THR A 132 -32.46 -6.24 -32.52
N HIS A 133 -31.67 -6.42 -33.58
CA HIS A 133 -31.11 -7.72 -33.97
C HIS A 133 -29.64 -7.84 -33.57
N VAL A 134 -29.29 -8.93 -32.88
CA VAL A 134 -27.90 -9.28 -32.58
C VAL A 134 -27.28 -10.00 -33.79
N ILE A 135 -26.18 -9.46 -34.31
CA ILE A 135 -25.47 -9.97 -35.49
C ILE A 135 -24.29 -10.88 -35.07
N THR A 136 -23.65 -10.56 -33.94
CA THR A 136 -22.57 -11.37 -33.38
C THR A 136 -23.09 -12.74 -32.88
N LYS A 137 -22.29 -13.79 -33.09
CA LYS A 137 -22.56 -15.13 -32.54
C LYS A 137 -22.32 -15.23 -31.02
N ASN A 138 -21.85 -14.16 -30.37
CA ASN A 138 -21.57 -14.15 -28.93
C ASN A 138 -22.89 -14.02 -28.12
N HIS A 139 -23.46 -15.14 -27.71
CA HIS A 139 -24.72 -15.21 -26.92
C HIS A 139 -24.73 -14.44 -25.58
N ARG A 140 -23.57 -13.95 -25.12
CA ARG A 140 -23.46 -13.04 -23.97
C ARG A 140 -23.94 -11.61 -24.28
N MET A 141 -23.90 -11.22 -25.55
CA MET A 141 -24.27 -9.88 -26.03
C MET A 141 -25.75 -9.84 -26.41
N THR A 142 -26.47 -8.82 -25.93
CA THR A 142 -27.89 -8.60 -26.21
C THR A 142 -28.17 -7.10 -26.35
N ILE A 143 -29.12 -6.73 -27.20
CA ILE A 143 -29.58 -5.34 -27.38
C ILE A 143 -30.97 -5.16 -26.77
N ALA A 144 -31.18 -4.05 -26.06
CA ALA A 144 -32.49 -3.59 -25.65
C ALA A 144 -32.75 -2.18 -26.20
N HIS A 145 -33.97 -1.94 -26.67
CA HIS A 145 -34.44 -0.63 -27.11
C HIS A 145 -35.41 -0.10 -26.04
N VAL A 146 -35.07 1.03 -25.42
CA VAL A 146 -35.74 1.57 -24.23
C VAL A 146 -36.23 2.98 -24.54
N GLU A 147 -37.47 3.29 -24.13
CA GLU A 147 -38.11 4.62 -24.28
C GLU A 147 -38.11 5.18 -25.73
N GLY A 148 -37.94 4.34 -26.75
CA GLY A 148 -37.78 4.75 -28.16
C GLY A 148 -36.45 5.46 -28.47
N ARG A 149 -35.79 6.07 -27.48
CA ARG A 149 -34.57 6.90 -27.60
C ARG A 149 -33.27 6.17 -27.30
N ALA A 150 -33.28 5.13 -26.46
CA ALA A 150 -32.06 4.52 -25.90
C ALA A 150 -31.80 3.12 -26.45
N TRP A 151 -30.60 2.90 -26.98
CA TRP A 151 -30.10 1.64 -27.52
C TRP A 151 -29.04 1.07 -26.57
N VAL A 152 -29.44 0.07 -25.79
CA VAL A 152 -28.69 -0.44 -24.64
C VAL A 152 -28.04 -1.78 -24.98
N LEU A 153 -26.74 -1.77 -25.26
CA LEU A 153 -25.94 -2.98 -25.43
C LEU A 153 -25.58 -3.56 -24.06
N ARG A 154 -26.08 -4.76 -23.77
CA ARG A 154 -25.70 -5.54 -22.58
C ARG A 154 -24.73 -6.64 -22.96
N ILE A 155 -23.70 -6.83 -22.14
CA ILE A 155 -22.71 -7.92 -22.26
C ILE A 155 -22.68 -8.64 -20.92
N ARG A 156 -23.22 -9.86 -20.86
CA ARG A 156 -23.21 -10.72 -19.65
C ARG A 156 -21.90 -11.49 -19.53
N ASP A 157 -21.55 -11.95 -18.33
CA ASP A 157 -20.31 -12.72 -18.08
C ASP A 157 -19.09 -12.05 -18.74
N VAL A 158 -18.84 -10.79 -18.39
CA VAL A 158 -17.80 -9.95 -19.02
C VAL A 158 -16.42 -10.54 -18.77
N LYS A 159 -15.61 -10.64 -19.82
CA LYS A 159 -14.26 -11.21 -19.82
C LYS A 159 -13.24 -10.11 -20.08
N GLU A 160 -11.99 -10.27 -19.66
CA GLU A 160 -10.97 -9.26 -19.94
C GLU A 160 -10.77 -9.03 -21.45
N SER A 161 -11.04 -10.05 -22.28
CA SER A 161 -11.09 -9.93 -23.74
C SER A 161 -12.17 -8.98 -24.27
N ASP A 162 -13.18 -8.63 -23.48
CA ASP A 162 -14.24 -7.68 -23.85
C ASP A 162 -13.84 -6.21 -23.63
N LYS A 163 -12.71 -5.96 -22.95
CA LYS A 163 -12.12 -4.62 -22.75
C LYS A 163 -11.77 -4.01 -24.11
N GLY A 164 -12.19 -2.77 -24.34
CA GLY A 164 -12.00 -2.11 -25.64
C GLY A 164 -12.93 -0.93 -25.87
N TRP A 165 -12.93 -0.43 -27.10
CA TRP A 165 -13.76 0.70 -27.53
C TRP A 165 -15.01 0.20 -28.25
N TYR A 166 -16.18 0.63 -27.80
CA TYR A 166 -17.48 0.29 -28.37
C TYR A 166 -18.06 1.52 -29.04
N MET A 167 -18.58 1.34 -30.25
CA MET A 167 -19.13 2.41 -31.08
C MET A 167 -20.61 2.21 -31.29
N CYS A 168 -21.38 3.28 -31.07
CA CYS A 168 -22.75 3.41 -31.54
C CYS A 168 -22.74 4.24 -32.83
N GLN A 169 -23.36 3.72 -33.89
CA GLN A 169 -23.35 4.31 -35.23
C GLN A 169 -24.78 4.40 -35.77
N VAL A 170 -25.08 5.47 -36.50
CA VAL A 170 -26.37 5.71 -37.14
C VAL A 170 -26.15 5.87 -38.64
N ASN A 171 -26.94 5.20 -39.47
CA ASN A 171 -26.76 5.14 -40.94
C ASN A 171 -27.20 6.42 -41.69
N THR A 172 -26.91 7.59 -41.13
CA THR A 172 -27.01 8.88 -41.83
C THR A 172 -25.97 8.98 -42.94
N ASP A 173 -26.16 9.95 -43.85
CA ASP A 173 -25.11 10.39 -44.77
C ASP A 173 -24.81 11.89 -44.48
N PRO A 174 -23.59 12.27 -44.07
CA PRO A 174 -22.48 11.40 -43.67
C PRO A 174 -22.79 10.58 -42.40
N MET A 175 -22.08 9.46 -42.24
CA MET A 175 -22.24 8.48 -41.16
C MET A 175 -21.94 9.06 -39.78
N ARG A 176 -22.94 9.18 -38.89
CA ARG A 176 -22.77 9.68 -37.51
C ARG A 176 -22.45 8.54 -36.55
N ASN A 177 -21.46 8.74 -35.68
CA ASN A 177 -21.06 7.77 -34.67
C ASN A 177 -20.60 8.45 -33.37
N GLN A 178 -20.61 7.70 -32.27
CA GLN A 178 -19.93 8.05 -31.02
C GLN A 178 -19.38 6.79 -30.34
N ILE A 179 -18.33 6.96 -29.52
CA ILE A 179 -17.60 5.87 -28.88
C ILE A 179 -17.60 5.99 -27.35
N GLY A 180 -17.52 4.85 -26.66
CA GLY A 180 -17.27 4.75 -25.23
C GLY A 180 -16.35 3.58 -24.91
N TYR A 181 -15.55 3.69 -23.85
CA TYR A 181 -14.61 2.65 -23.43
C TYR A 181 -15.23 1.73 -22.39
N LEU A 182 -15.13 0.41 -22.62
CA LEU A 182 -15.38 -0.60 -21.60
C LEU A 182 -14.05 -1.02 -20.99
N ASN A 183 -13.83 -0.61 -19.74
CA ASN A 183 -12.72 -1.06 -18.92
C ASN A 183 -13.13 -2.30 -18.11
N VAL A 184 -12.49 -3.43 -18.35
CA VAL A 184 -12.73 -4.66 -17.56
C VAL A 184 -11.62 -4.80 -16.52
N VAL A 185 -12.03 -4.87 -15.25
CA VAL A 185 -11.12 -5.03 -14.10
C VAL A 185 -11.21 -6.43 -13.49
N VAL A 186 -10.13 -6.87 -12.88
CA VAL A 186 -9.98 -8.22 -12.29
C VAL A 186 -9.44 -8.04 -10.86
N PRO A 187 -10.15 -8.54 -9.82
CA PRO A 187 -9.66 -8.52 -8.44
C PRO A 187 -8.29 -9.20 -8.28
N PRO A 188 -7.52 -8.87 -7.24
CA PRO A 188 -6.21 -9.47 -7.02
C PRO A 188 -6.35 -10.94 -6.60
N ASN A 189 -5.50 -11.80 -7.16
CA ASN A 189 -5.37 -13.19 -6.79
C ASN A 189 -3.88 -13.54 -6.59
N ILE A 190 -3.53 -14.15 -5.47
CA ILE A 190 -2.14 -14.58 -5.21
C ILE A 190 -1.92 -15.92 -5.89
N LEU A 191 -0.83 -16.01 -6.67
CA LEU A 191 -0.44 -17.23 -7.38
C LEU A 191 0.28 -18.17 -6.42
N ASP A 192 0.03 -19.48 -6.51
CA ASP A 192 0.73 -20.45 -5.66
C ASP A 192 2.22 -20.61 -6.00
N TYR A 193 2.61 -20.34 -7.25
CA TYR A 193 3.99 -20.27 -7.70
C TYR A 193 4.23 -18.96 -8.47
N PRO A 194 5.37 -18.26 -8.30
CA PRO A 194 6.53 -18.58 -7.46
C PRO A 194 6.43 -18.04 -6.01
N THR A 195 5.22 -17.94 -5.45
CA THR A 195 5.03 -17.50 -4.06
C THR A 195 5.57 -18.55 -3.07
N SER A 196 6.22 -18.09 -2.00
CA SER A 196 6.73 -18.98 -0.94
C SER A 196 5.58 -19.70 -0.22
N THR A 197 5.78 -20.99 0.02
CA THR A 197 5.14 -21.74 1.11
C THR A 197 5.91 -21.51 2.41
N ASP A 198 5.46 -22.11 3.51
CA ASP A 198 6.21 -22.16 4.78
C ASP A 198 7.66 -22.60 4.54
N MET A 199 8.61 -21.90 5.19
CA MET A 199 10.05 -22.06 4.99
C MET A 199 10.76 -22.41 6.29
N VAL A 200 11.58 -23.45 6.27
CA VAL A 200 12.44 -23.88 7.38
C VAL A 200 13.90 -23.52 7.06
N VAL A 201 14.54 -22.75 7.93
CA VAL A 201 15.96 -22.35 7.79
C VAL A 201 16.72 -22.51 9.10
N ARG A 202 18.06 -22.61 9.06
CA ARG A 202 18.89 -22.56 10.27
C ARG A 202 19.16 -21.12 10.68
N GLU A 203 19.26 -20.85 11.98
CA GLU A 203 19.71 -19.56 12.50
C GLU A 203 21.09 -19.18 11.91
N GLY A 204 21.29 -17.90 11.59
CA GLY A 204 22.44 -17.40 10.84
C GLY A 204 22.36 -17.54 9.30
N SER A 205 21.40 -18.30 8.76
CA SER A 205 21.20 -18.42 7.30
C SER A 205 20.59 -17.17 6.68
N ASN A 206 20.59 -17.07 5.34
CA ASN A 206 19.78 -16.09 4.60
C ASN A 206 18.49 -16.75 4.09
N VAL A 207 17.40 -15.98 3.97
CA VAL A 207 16.13 -16.44 3.39
C VAL A 207 15.49 -15.34 2.53
N THR A 208 14.77 -15.72 1.48
CA THR A 208 13.98 -14.80 0.65
C THR A 208 12.56 -15.33 0.51
N LEU A 209 11.61 -14.64 1.11
CA LEU A 209 10.19 -14.86 0.85
C LEU A 209 9.82 -14.19 -0.48
N LYS A 210 9.06 -14.90 -1.31
CA LYS A 210 8.56 -14.42 -2.60
C LYS A 210 7.04 -14.42 -2.60
N CYS A 211 6.43 -13.49 -3.31
CA CYS A 211 5.00 -13.49 -3.56
C CYS A 211 4.71 -12.91 -4.94
N ALA A 212 3.78 -13.53 -5.67
CA ALA A 212 3.31 -13.08 -6.96
C ALA A 212 1.78 -13.04 -6.97
N ALA A 213 1.20 -12.03 -7.61
CA ALA A 213 -0.24 -11.87 -7.72
C ALA A 213 -0.65 -11.40 -9.12
N SER A 214 -1.74 -11.95 -9.62
CA SER A 214 -2.42 -11.55 -10.86
C SER A 214 -3.60 -10.63 -10.55
N GLY A 215 -3.90 -9.70 -11.43
CA GLY A 215 -5.06 -8.80 -11.33
C GLY A 215 -4.98 -7.72 -12.42
N SER A 216 -6.08 -7.00 -12.63
CA SER A 216 -6.18 -5.93 -13.63
C SER A 216 -6.93 -4.75 -12.99
N PRO A 217 -6.26 -3.65 -12.57
CA PRO A 217 -4.82 -3.36 -12.72
C PRO A 217 -3.87 -4.33 -11.99
N THR A 218 -2.59 -4.30 -12.34
CA THR A 218 -1.54 -5.12 -11.70
C THR A 218 -1.51 -4.88 -10.17
N PRO A 219 -1.59 -5.92 -9.32
CA PRO A 219 -1.57 -5.74 -7.88
C PRO A 219 -0.23 -5.24 -7.33
N SER A 220 -0.31 -4.31 -6.39
CA SER A 220 0.77 -4.03 -5.43
C SER A 220 0.87 -5.17 -4.40
N ILE A 221 2.07 -5.42 -3.89
CA ILE A 221 2.35 -6.50 -2.93
C ILE A 221 3.02 -5.92 -1.69
N ILE A 222 2.39 -6.11 -0.54
CA ILE A 222 2.87 -5.62 0.76
C ILE A 222 3.07 -6.79 1.70
N TRP A 223 4.29 -6.94 2.24
CA TRP A 223 4.58 -7.84 3.34
C TRP A 223 4.26 -7.20 4.69
N ARG A 224 3.73 -7.99 5.62
CA ARG A 224 3.53 -7.69 7.05
C ARG A 224 3.91 -8.88 7.92
N ARG A 225 4.26 -8.67 9.19
CA ARG A 225 4.21 -9.74 10.21
C ARG A 225 2.82 -9.79 10.82
N GLU A 226 2.39 -10.97 11.22
CA GLU A 226 1.23 -11.14 12.10
C GLU A 226 1.46 -10.37 13.42
N GLY A 227 0.41 -9.80 14.01
CA GLY A 227 0.55 -8.93 15.19
C GLY A 227 1.14 -7.53 14.95
N ASN A 228 1.40 -7.12 13.69
CA ASN A 228 2.05 -5.85 13.32
C ASN A 228 3.51 -5.68 13.82
N GLU A 229 4.21 -6.79 14.11
CA GLU A 229 5.61 -6.74 14.52
C GLU A 229 6.53 -6.11 13.44
N PRO A 230 7.65 -5.47 13.81
CA PRO A 230 8.61 -4.94 12.84
C PRO A 230 9.22 -6.03 11.93
N ILE A 231 9.25 -5.74 10.63
CA ILE A 231 9.83 -6.59 9.60
C ILE A 231 11.35 -6.36 9.51
N SER A 232 11.77 -5.10 9.52
CA SER A 232 13.17 -4.67 9.44
C SER A 232 13.29 -3.22 9.92
N ALA A 233 14.31 -2.90 10.70
CA ALA A 233 14.67 -1.52 11.12
C ALA A 233 13.49 -0.65 11.63
N GLY A 234 12.51 -1.25 12.32
CA GLY A 234 11.31 -0.57 12.82
C GLY A 234 10.14 -0.44 11.83
N ALA A 235 10.33 -0.75 10.54
CA ALA A 235 9.26 -0.74 9.56
C ALA A 235 8.30 -1.94 9.74
N THR A 236 7.01 -1.66 9.83
CA THR A 236 5.93 -2.67 10.02
C THR A 236 5.38 -3.23 8.70
N SER A 237 5.79 -2.68 7.55
CA SER A 237 5.40 -3.18 6.22
C SER A 237 6.46 -2.92 5.17
N LEU A 238 6.52 -3.77 4.13
CA LEU A 238 7.43 -3.62 2.99
C LEU A 238 6.66 -3.81 1.68
N ASN A 239 6.65 -2.80 0.81
CA ASN A 239 6.05 -2.87 -0.53
C ASN A 239 7.07 -3.47 -1.52
N SER A 240 6.97 -4.78 -1.77
CA SER A 240 7.85 -5.54 -2.67
C SER A 240 7.29 -6.95 -2.91
N SER A 241 7.46 -7.48 -4.13
CA SER A 241 7.19 -8.89 -4.44
C SER A 241 8.17 -9.87 -3.76
N THR A 242 9.32 -9.39 -3.29
CA THR A 242 10.32 -10.20 -2.59
C THR A 242 10.80 -9.54 -1.30
N PHE A 243 10.95 -10.33 -0.25
CA PHE A 243 11.45 -9.89 1.05
C PHE A 243 12.58 -10.81 1.49
N SER A 244 13.79 -10.26 1.63
CA SER A 244 14.99 -11.00 2.01
C SER A 244 15.46 -10.62 3.41
N ILE A 245 15.75 -11.63 4.23
CA ILE A 245 16.41 -11.49 5.52
C ILE A 245 17.80 -12.13 5.42
N SER A 246 18.84 -11.39 5.77
CA SER A 246 20.19 -11.95 5.96
C SER A 246 20.45 -12.25 7.43
N ARG A 247 21.22 -13.31 7.71
CA ARG A 247 21.54 -13.81 9.07
C ARG A 247 20.29 -13.90 9.98
N VAL A 248 19.32 -14.71 9.55
CA VAL A 248 18.06 -14.96 10.24
C VAL A 248 18.30 -15.33 11.70
N ASN A 249 17.63 -14.62 12.61
CA ASN A 249 17.63 -14.86 14.06
C ASN A 249 16.28 -15.47 14.48
N ARG A 250 16.22 -16.19 15.61
CA ARG A 250 14.96 -16.71 16.20
C ARG A 250 13.85 -15.67 16.39
N LEU A 251 14.20 -14.39 16.59
CA LEU A 251 13.24 -13.28 16.67
C LEU A 251 12.58 -12.92 15.32
N HIS A 252 13.07 -13.47 14.21
CA HIS A 252 12.42 -13.45 12.90
C HIS A 252 11.52 -14.68 12.66
N MET A 253 11.50 -15.66 13.58
CA MET A 253 10.57 -16.78 13.49
C MET A 253 9.14 -16.30 13.73
N GLY A 254 8.20 -16.68 12.87
CA GLY A 254 6.82 -16.23 12.97
C GLY A 254 6.07 -16.29 11.64
N ALA A 255 4.88 -15.69 11.64
CA ALA A 255 4.02 -15.64 10.46
C ALA A 255 4.17 -14.32 9.70
N TYR A 256 4.44 -14.44 8.41
CA TYR A 256 4.47 -13.34 7.46
C TYR A 256 3.24 -13.41 6.56
N LEU A 257 2.63 -12.26 6.29
CA LEU A 257 1.50 -12.09 5.38
C LEU A 257 1.99 -11.38 4.13
N CYS A 258 1.89 -12.03 2.97
CA CYS A 258 1.85 -11.33 1.69
C CYS A 258 0.42 -10.82 1.49
N ILE A 259 0.24 -9.52 1.24
CA ILE A 259 -1.05 -8.89 0.97
C ILE A 259 -1.00 -8.32 -0.45
N ALA A 260 -1.95 -8.69 -1.30
CA ALA A 260 -2.04 -8.22 -2.68
C ALA A 260 -3.28 -7.34 -2.88
N SER A 261 -3.09 -6.14 -3.47
CA SER A 261 -4.19 -5.23 -3.76
C SER A 261 -3.92 -4.36 -4.99
N ASN A 262 -4.96 -4.18 -5.82
CA ASN A 262 -4.99 -3.28 -6.98
C ASN A 262 -6.12 -2.23 -6.88
N GLY A 263 -6.69 -2.03 -5.69
CA GLY A 263 -7.85 -1.16 -5.46
C GLY A 263 -9.21 -1.79 -5.79
N ILE A 264 -9.25 -2.96 -6.45
CA ILE A 264 -10.48 -3.68 -6.73
C ILE A 264 -10.74 -4.70 -5.60
N PRO A 265 -11.89 -4.66 -4.91
CA PRO A 265 -12.19 -5.60 -3.83
C PRO A 265 -12.56 -7.00 -4.35
N PRO A 266 -12.29 -8.07 -3.59
CA PRO A 266 -11.57 -8.06 -2.31
C PRO A 266 -10.04 -8.01 -2.49
N SER A 267 -9.34 -7.28 -1.62
CA SER A 267 -7.90 -7.49 -1.43
C SER A 267 -7.67 -8.87 -0.81
N VAL A 268 -6.62 -9.58 -1.23
CA VAL A 268 -6.32 -10.95 -0.78
C VAL A 268 -5.00 -11.02 -0.03
N SER A 269 -4.80 -12.07 0.78
CA SER A 269 -3.53 -12.31 1.45
C SER A 269 -3.20 -13.80 1.56
N LYS A 270 -1.90 -14.12 1.63
CA LYS A 270 -1.37 -15.48 1.85
C LYS A 270 -0.39 -15.45 3.01
N ARG A 271 -0.61 -16.34 3.97
CA ARG A 271 0.22 -16.52 5.18
C ARG A 271 1.36 -17.49 4.88
N VAL A 272 2.54 -17.18 5.39
CA VAL A 272 3.80 -17.91 5.20
C VAL A 272 4.52 -17.97 6.55
N MET A 273 4.73 -19.16 7.09
CA MET A 273 5.56 -19.34 8.29
C MET A 273 7.03 -19.30 7.93
N LEU A 274 7.80 -18.45 8.61
CA LEU A 274 9.26 -18.57 8.68
C LEU A 274 9.59 -19.32 9.97
N ILE A 275 10.17 -20.52 9.83
CA ILE A 275 10.56 -21.42 10.91
C ILE A 275 12.09 -21.42 11.01
N VAL A 276 12.64 -21.17 12.21
CA VAL A 276 14.08 -21.01 12.43
C VAL A 276 14.59 -22.10 13.36
N HIS A 277 15.50 -22.93 12.86
CA HIS A 277 16.13 -24.04 13.60
C HIS A 277 17.47 -23.61 14.22
N PHE A 278 17.67 -23.94 15.49
CA PHE A 278 18.90 -23.64 16.24
C PHE A 278 19.19 -24.72 17.30
N PRO A 279 20.48 -24.96 17.63
CA PRO A 279 20.87 -25.83 18.73
C PRO A 279 20.37 -25.26 20.07
N PRO A 280 20.23 -26.10 21.12
CA PRO A 280 19.76 -25.66 22.41
C PRO A 280 20.77 -24.74 23.09
N MET A 281 20.28 -23.71 23.77
CA MET A 281 21.05 -22.90 24.72
C MET A 281 20.36 -22.91 26.09
N ILE A 282 21.13 -22.74 27.15
CA ILE A 282 20.66 -22.84 28.54
C ILE A 282 21.20 -21.69 29.38
N TRP A 283 20.39 -21.21 30.31
CA TRP A 283 20.72 -20.17 31.29
C TRP A 283 20.25 -20.62 32.67
N ILE A 284 21.05 -20.31 33.68
CA ILE A 284 20.80 -20.64 35.09
C ILE A 284 21.00 -19.36 35.88
N GLN A 285 20.00 -18.98 36.67
CA GLN A 285 20.10 -17.82 37.56
C GLN A 285 21.05 -18.11 38.73
N ASP A 286 20.81 -19.22 39.43
CA ASP A 286 21.52 -19.59 40.66
C ASP A 286 22.29 -20.91 40.46
N GLN A 287 23.56 -20.83 40.05
CA GLN A 287 24.42 -22.00 39.83
C GLN A 287 24.93 -22.64 41.15
N LEU A 288 24.77 -21.96 42.28
CA LEU A 288 25.18 -22.41 43.61
C LEU A 288 24.06 -22.11 44.60
N VAL A 289 23.38 -23.15 45.10
CA VAL A 289 22.19 -22.98 45.96
C VAL A 289 22.36 -23.71 47.28
N GLY A 290 22.13 -23.00 48.39
CA GLY A 290 22.24 -23.56 49.73
C GLY A 290 20.89 -24.00 50.28
N ALA A 291 20.85 -25.11 51.01
CA ALA A 291 19.66 -25.56 51.73
C ALA A 291 20.02 -26.26 53.05
N ALA A 292 19.12 -26.18 54.03
CA ALA A 292 19.21 -26.97 55.26
C ALA A 292 18.42 -28.28 55.14
N LEU A 293 18.72 -29.24 56.03
CA LEU A 293 18.03 -30.53 56.09
C LEU A 293 16.52 -30.36 56.35
N GLY A 294 15.70 -31.22 55.73
CA GLY A 294 14.24 -31.18 55.82
C GLY A 294 13.56 -30.02 55.09
N GLN A 295 14.31 -29.10 54.47
CA GLN A 295 13.72 -28.04 53.65
C GLN A 295 13.25 -28.58 52.29
N ARG A 296 12.42 -27.78 51.61
CA ARG A 296 12.06 -27.97 50.20
C ARG A 296 12.84 -26.96 49.36
N LEU A 297 13.61 -27.46 48.39
CA LEU A 297 14.38 -26.67 47.44
C LEU A 297 13.71 -26.73 46.06
N THR A 298 13.94 -25.73 45.22
CA THR A 298 13.58 -25.79 43.80
C THR A 298 14.72 -25.20 42.98
N LEU A 299 15.29 -26.01 42.09
CA LEU A 299 16.25 -25.56 41.10
C LEU A 299 15.51 -25.09 39.84
N GLU A 300 16.06 -24.12 39.10
CA GLU A 300 15.51 -23.64 37.82
C GLU A 300 16.61 -23.51 36.77
N CYS A 301 16.31 -23.97 35.55
CA CYS A 301 17.06 -23.63 34.34
C CYS A 301 16.08 -23.13 33.27
N GLN A 302 16.51 -22.14 32.50
CA GLN A 302 15.77 -21.63 31.34
C GLN A 302 16.49 -22.07 30.07
N SER A 303 15.76 -22.51 29.05
CA SER A 303 16.34 -22.98 27.80
C SER A 303 15.63 -22.44 26.58
N GLU A 304 16.36 -22.34 25.47
CA GLU A 304 15.80 -22.01 24.16
C GLU A 304 16.33 -22.98 23.11
N ALA A 305 15.42 -23.66 22.41
CA ALA A 305 15.75 -24.62 21.36
C ALA A 305 14.61 -24.72 20.33
N TYR A 306 14.95 -24.81 19.04
CA TYR A 306 13.97 -25.17 18.01
C TYR A 306 14.60 -26.05 16.90
N PRO A 307 14.01 -27.19 16.50
CA PRO A 307 12.76 -27.80 16.99
C PRO A 307 12.75 -28.09 18.49
N ARG A 308 11.54 -28.29 19.02
CA ARG A 308 11.24 -28.52 20.45
C ARG A 308 12.23 -29.52 21.07
N SER A 309 12.85 -29.13 22.17
CA SER A 309 13.83 -29.94 22.89
C SER A 309 13.19 -30.93 23.86
N ILE A 310 13.92 -32.02 24.11
CA ILE A 310 13.76 -32.83 25.32
C ILE A 310 14.58 -32.15 26.42
N ASN A 311 13.98 -31.95 27.59
CA ASN A 311 14.57 -31.26 28.73
C ASN A 311 14.49 -32.19 29.95
N TYR A 312 15.62 -32.50 30.60
CA TYR A 312 15.66 -33.46 31.71
C TYR A 312 16.77 -33.14 32.73
N TRP A 313 16.57 -33.59 33.97
CA TRP A 313 17.54 -33.40 35.04
C TRP A 313 18.39 -34.66 35.22
N MET A 314 19.66 -34.49 35.59
CA MET A 314 20.57 -35.57 35.97
C MET A 314 21.29 -35.26 37.28
N LYS A 315 21.74 -36.30 37.97
CA LYS A 315 22.66 -36.25 39.11
C LYS A 315 23.49 -37.52 39.13
N ASN A 316 24.80 -37.41 39.39
CA ASN A 316 25.74 -38.53 39.36
C ASN A 316 25.57 -39.39 38.08
N ASP A 317 25.42 -38.72 36.94
CA ASP A 317 25.17 -39.28 35.60
C ASP A 317 23.94 -40.19 35.45
N THR A 318 23.03 -40.17 36.45
CA THR A 318 21.70 -40.80 36.39
C THR A 318 20.61 -39.77 36.11
N ILE A 319 19.61 -40.14 35.29
CA ILE A 319 18.45 -39.27 34.99
C ILE A 319 17.49 -39.26 36.18
N ILE A 320 17.06 -38.06 36.59
CA ILE A 320 16.09 -37.86 37.67
C ILE A 320 14.68 -37.95 37.09
N THR A 321 13.95 -39.01 37.47
CA THR A 321 12.54 -39.22 37.12
C THR A 321 11.60 -38.60 38.15
N GLN A 322 10.34 -38.37 37.76
CA GLN A 322 9.27 -37.99 38.70
C GLN A 322 9.11 -39.03 39.82
N GLY A 323 9.03 -38.55 41.07
CA GLY A 323 8.81 -39.39 42.24
C GLY A 323 8.19 -38.59 43.41
N LYS A 324 8.29 -39.13 44.63
CA LYS A 324 7.86 -38.42 45.86
C LYS A 324 8.88 -37.40 46.37
N HIS A 325 10.16 -37.64 46.08
CA HIS A 325 11.31 -36.86 46.57
C HIS A 325 11.74 -35.80 45.55
N PHE A 326 11.84 -36.20 44.28
CA PHE A 326 12.17 -35.36 43.14
C PHE A 326 10.93 -35.11 42.28
N GLU A 327 10.60 -33.85 42.06
CA GLU A 327 9.46 -33.41 41.24
C GLU A 327 9.96 -32.46 40.13
N PRO A 328 10.48 -33.00 39.01
CA PRO A 328 10.79 -32.22 37.83
C PRO A 328 9.52 -31.68 37.18
N SER A 329 9.52 -30.40 36.79
CA SER A 329 8.41 -29.77 36.08
C SER A 329 8.92 -28.89 34.94
N ILE A 330 8.12 -28.75 33.89
CA ILE A 330 8.48 -28.04 32.67
C ILE A 330 7.35 -27.06 32.33
N LYS A 331 7.70 -25.78 32.16
CA LYS A 331 6.80 -24.72 31.72
C LYS A 331 7.28 -24.16 30.38
N GLU A 332 6.50 -24.36 29.33
CA GLU A 332 6.74 -23.73 28.03
C GLU A 332 6.29 -22.26 28.10
N ILE A 333 7.11 -21.35 27.57
CA ILE A 333 6.86 -19.89 27.58
C ILE A 333 6.40 -19.42 26.21
N ASN A 334 6.99 -19.98 25.15
CA ASN A 334 6.55 -19.83 23.76
C ASN A 334 6.95 -21.09 22.97
N SER A 335 6.89 -21.06 21.64
CA SER A 335 7.19 -22.21 20.78
C SER A 335 8.64 -22.73 20.82
N TYR A 336 9.59 -21.99 21.43
CA TYR A 336 11.00 -22.36 21.52
C TYR A 336 11.65 -22.15 22.89
N LYS A 337 11.02 -21.40 23.81
CA LYS A 337 11.54 -21.08 25.14
C LYS A 337 10.84 -21.86 26.23
N VAL A 338 11.63 -22.47 27.10
CA VAL A 338 11.19 -23.38 28.17
C VAL A 338 11.83 -22.97 29.50
N VAL A 339 11.11 -23.14 30.60
CA VAL A 339 11.63 -23.08 31.97
C VAL A 339 11.44 -24.45 32.60
N MET A 340 12.54 -25.12 32.93
CA MET A 340 12.52 -26.40 33.63
C MET A 340 12.91 -26.20 35.09
N LYS A 341 12.17 -26.83 36.00
CA LYS A 341 12.40 -26.79 37.44
C LYS A 341 12.59 -28.19 37.99
N LEU A 342 13.30 -28.31 39.10
CA LEU A 342 13.37 -29.54 39.91
C LEU A 342 13.08 -29.17 41.35
N THR A 343 11.90 -29.54 41.85
CA THR A 343 11.59 -29.44 43.28
C THR A 343 12.14 -30.67 44.00
N ILE A 344 12.92 -30.44 45.05
CA ILE A 344 13.46 -31.47 45.94
C ILE A 344 12.74 -31.28 47.27
N LYS A 345 12.07 -32.33 47.77
CA LYS A 345 11.41 -32.32 49.08
C LYS A 345 12.35 -32.83 50.16
N ASP A 346 12.05 -32.47 51.40
CA ASP A 346 12.55 -33.09 52.64
C ASP A 346 14.05 -33.43 52.61
N ILE A 347 14.87 -32.42 52.27
CA ILE A 347 16.28 -32.57 51.88
C ILE A 347 17.11 -33.35 52.90
N ASN A 348 17.85 -34.34 52.41
CA ASN A 348 18.75 -35.17 53.20
C ASN A 348 20.23 -35.00 52.77
N ILE A 349 21.16 -35.62 53.52
CA ILE A 349 22.61 -35.46 53.29
C ILE A 349 23.04 -35.94 51.89
N ALA A 350 22.39 -36.96 51.34
CA ALA A 350 22.67 -37.45 49.99
C ALA A 350 22.10 -36.55 48.87
N ASP A 351 21.29 -35.54 49.20
CA ASP A 351 20.78 -34.58 48.20
C ASP A 351 21.80 -33.52 47.79
N PHE A 352 22.80 -33.24 48.62
CA PHE A 352 23.87 -32.30 48.27
C PHE A 352 24.78 -32.86 47.16
N GLY A 353 25.40 -31.96 46.39
CA GLY A 353 26.20 -32.30 45.21
C GLY A 353 25.80 -31.52 43.96
N THR A 354 26.24 -31.98 42.79
CA THR A 354 25.98 -31.31 41.50
C THR A 354 24.81 -31.96 40.76
N TYR A 355 23.82 -31.14 40.41
CA TYR A 355 22.74 -31.46 39.50
C TYR A 355 23.07 -30.88 38.12
N LYS A 356 22.64 -31.56 37.07
CA LYS A 356 22.68 -31.04 35.69
C LYS A 356 21.26 -30.91 35.15
N CYS A 357 20.97 -29.80 34.49
CA CYS A 357 19.82 -29.68 33.61
C CYS A 357 20.31 -29.80 32.16
N VAL A 358 19.77 -30.78 31.43
CA VAL A 358 20.20 -31.14 30.07
C VAL A 358 19.09 -30.84 29.08
N VAL A 359 19.45 -30.28 27.93
CA VAL A 359 18.54 -29.85 26.88
C VAL A 359 19.05 -30.35 25.54
N LYS A 360 18.22 -31.10 24.81
CA LYS A 360 18.60 -31.77 23.57
C LYS A 360 17.56 -31.59 22.47
N ASN A 361 17.98 -31.23 21.25
CA ASN A 361 17.13 -31.27 20.06
C ASN A 361 17.89 -31.89 18.86
N SER A 362 17.28 -31.85 17.67
CA SER A 362 17.86 -32.43 16.45
C SER A 362 19.07 -31.67 15.87
N LEU A 363 19.51 -30.57 16.50
CA LEU A 363 20.69 -29.80 16.12
C LEU A 363 21.82 -29.83 17.16
N GLY A 364 21.57 -30.34 18.38
CA GLY A 364 22.60 -30.43 19.41
C GLY A 364 22.06 -30.74 20.81
N GLU A 365 22.99 -30.74 21.77
CA GLU A 365 22.75 -30.97 23.19
C GLU A 365 23.59 -29.99 24.00
N THR A 366 23.06 -29.53 25.14
CA THR A 366 23.76 -28.66 26.09
C THR A 366 23.32 -29.00 27.51
N ASP A 367 24.21 -28.83 28.48
CA ASP A 367 23.89 -28.97 29.90
C ASP A 367 24.41 -27.80 30.72
N GLY A 368 23.70 -27.51 31.82
CA GLY A 368 24.11 -26.54 32.82
C GLY A 368 24.14 -27.19 34.20
N SER A 369 25.17 -26.88 35.00
CA SER A 369 25.38 -27.47 36.32
C SER A 369 24.93 -26.53 37.45
N ILE A 370 24.27 -27.09 38.46
CA ILE A 370 23.88 -26.42 39.70
C ILE A 370 24.43 -27.20 40.88
N LYS A 371 25.23 -26.56 41.73
CA LYS A 371 25.78 -27.15 42.95
C LYS A 371 24.88 -26.84 44.15
N VAL A 372 24.34 -27.88 44.76
CA VAL A 372 23.54 -27.77 46.00
C VAL A 372 24.41 -28.07 47.20
N TYR A 373 24.47 -27.15 48.16
CA TYR A 373 25.31 -27.25 49.36
C TYR A 373 24.51 -27.15 50.67
N HIS A 374 25.05 -27.75 51.73
CA HIS A 374 24.41 -27.73 53.04
C HIS A 374 24.61 -26.39 53.75
N ILE A 375 23.51 -25.75 54.16
CA ILE A 375 23.51 -24.66 55.13
C ILE A 375 23.28 -25.29 56.51
N PRO A 376 24.27 -25.27 57.43
CA PRO A 376 24.05 -25.71 58.79
C PRO A 376 23.00 -24.83 59.47
N SER A 377 21.94 -25.44 60.01
CA SER A 377 20.99 -24.72 60.86
C SER A 377 21.71 -24.25 62.13
N THR A 378 21.96 -22.95 62.26
CA THR A 378 22.58 -22.36 63.44
C THR A 378 21.66 -22.56 64.64
N THR A 379 21.93 -23.62 65.40
CA THR A 379 21.23 -23.90 66.65
C THR A 379 21.69 -22.88 67.66
N THR A 380 20.92 -21.81 67.81
CA THR A 380 21.08 -20.84 68.89
C THR A 380 20.86 -21.58 70.19
N ILE A 381 21.95 -22.00 70.84
CA ILE A 381 21.88 -22.63 72.16
C ILE A 381 21.29 -21.59 73.10
N ALA A 382 20.03 -21.77 73.47
CA ALA A 382 19.34 -20.92 74.44
C ALA A 382 19.91 -21.22 75.83
N THR A 383 21.07 -20.64 76.13
CA THR A 383 21.65 -20.63 77.47
C THR A 383 20.65 -19.97 78.41
N SER A 384 20.01 -20.77 79.26
CA SER A 384 19.10 -20.30 80.30
C SER A 384 19.80 -19.25 81.17
N PRO A 385 19.15 -18.11 81.49
CA PRO A 385 19.77 -17.10 82.34
C PRO A 385 20.07 -17.68 83.74
N PRO A 386 21.22 -17.34 84.34
CA PRO A 386 21.53 -17.76 85.71
C PRO A 386 20.54 -17.12 86.70
N ALA A 387 20.23 -17.85 87.77
CA ALA A 387 19.25 -17.40 88.77
C ALA A 387 19.71 -16.11 89.47
N THR A 388 18.79 -15.14 89.58
CA THR A 388 19.07 -13.82 90.16
C THR A 388 19.20 -13.91 91.69
N THR A 389 20.36 -13.53 92.23
CA THR A 389 20.53 -13.28 93.67
C THR A 389 20.52 -11.77 93.92
N THR A 390 19.61 -11.29 94.77
CA THR A 390 19.41 -9.87 95.05
C THR A 390 20.31 -9.35 96.17
N VAL A 391 21.03 -8.25 95.91
CA VAL A 391 21.54 -7.30 96.92
C VAL A 391 21.26 -5.88 96.39
N ALA A 392 21.01 -4.91 97.26
CA ALA A 392 20.32 -3.67 96.90
C ALA A 392 21.08 -2.36 97.22
N THR A 393 20.67 -1.28 96.56
CA THR A 393 21.03 0.15 96.80
C THR A 393 22.52 0.54 96.57
N THR A 394 22.89 1.78 96.26
CA THR A 394 22.21 3.09 96.49
C THR A 394 22.26 4.02 95.25
N THR A 395 21.49 5.11 95.29
CA THR A 395 21.29 6.12 94.22
C THR A 395 22.36 7.22 94.15
N GLU A 396 22.57 7.81 92.96
CA GLU A 396 22.65 9.28 92.79
C GLU A 396 22.21 9.74 91.38
N THR A 397 22.20 11.05 91.07
CA THR A 397 21.19 11.67 90.16
C THR A 397 21.70 12.69 89.12
N VAL A 398 20.80 13.08 88.19
CA VAL A 398 20.88 14.17 87.16
C VAL A 398 22.00 14.08 86.09
N PHE A 399 21.97 14.75 84.91
CA PHE A 399 21.08 15.80 84.35
C PHE A 399 20.69 15.51 82.87
N ARG A 400 19.86 16.35 82.24
CA ARG A 400 19.25 16.15 80.90
C ARG A 400 19.17 17.46 80.09
N LYS A 401 19.71 17.52 78.85
CA LYS A 401 19.13 18.29 77.70
C LYS A 401 19.94 18.21 76.38
N ASN A 402 19.23 18.49 75.27
CA ASN A 402 19.68 18.40 73.88
C ASN A 402 20.12 19.77 73.31
N TYR A 403 20.98 19.76 72.28
CA TYR A 403 20.98 20.72 71.15
C TYR A 403 21.27 19.89 69.86
N LYS A 404 20.40 19.82 68.84
CA LYS A 404 19.89 20.82 67.87
C LYS A 404 20.84 21.07 66.68
N ASN A 405 20.43 20.59 65.50
CA ASN A 405 20.98 20.97 64.19
C ASN A 405 20.81 22.47 63.89
N LYS A 406 21.62 22.98 62.96
CA LYS A 406 21.27 24.16 62.13
C LYS A 406 21.66 23.91 60.67
N ILE A 407 21.02 24.63 59.75
CA ILE A 407 20.98 24.38 58.30
C ILE A 407 21.63 25.54 57.55
N TYR A 408 22.27 25.29 56.40
CA TYR A 408 22.25 26.24 55.27
C TYR A 408 22.32 25.55 53.89
N ARG A 409 21.80 26.26 52.88
CA ARG A 409 21.71 26.02 51.41
C ARG A 409 21.72 27.42 50.75
N PRO A 410 21.69 27.64 49.40
CA PRO A 410 21.92 26.80 48.21
C PRO A 410 23.20 27.36 47.50
N PRO A 411 23.32 27.74 46.19
CA PRO A 411 22.59 27.51 44.91
C PRO A 411 23.43 26.80 43.79
N LEU A 412 22.81 26.08 42.84
CA LEU A 412 22.36 26.46 41.46
C LEU A 412 23.51 26.87 40.49
N ASP A 413 23.56 26.43 39.22
CA ASP A 413 22.70 25.49 38.46
C ASP A 413 23.55 24.41 37.71
N ASP A 414 23.55 24.02 36.42
CA ASP A 414 22.86 24.41 35.17
C ASP A 414 22.93 23.24 34.12
N TYR A 415 22.39 23.44 32.91
CA TYR A 415 22.10 22.42 31.88
C TYR A 415 23.16 22.33 30.74
N SER A 416 23.37 21.14 30.13
CA SER A 416 23.12 20.90 28.67
C SER A 416 23.92 19.76 27.97
N SER A 417 23.18 18.98 27.17
CA SER A 417 23.50 18.40 25.84
C SER A 417 24.83 17.71 25.46
N SER A 418 24.69 16.42 25.12
CA SER A 418 25.05 15.81 23.81
C SER A 418 26.42 15.11 23.56
N SER A 419 26.41 14.31 22.49
CA SER A 419 27.54 13.92 21.62
C SER A 419 28.47 12.76 22.05
N ASN A 420 28.00 11.51 21.84
CA ASN A 420 28.90 10.36 21.67
C ASN A 420 29.64 10.44 20.31
N LYS A 421 30.96 10.20 20.30
CA LYS A 421 31.75 10.03 19.06
C LYS A 421 32.83 8.95 19.26
N ILE A 422 33.08 8.19 18.19
CA ILE A 422 33.87 6.94 18.21
C ILE A 422 35.38 7.19 18.00
N ILE A 423 36.21 6.60 18.84
CA ILE A 423 37.58 6.07 18.54
C ILE A 423 37.71 4.75 19.34
N GLY A 424 38.60 3.83 18.96
CA GLY A 424 38.83 2.57 19.69
C GLY A 424 40.22 1.96 19.44
N ILE A 425 40.36 0.65 19.70
CA ILE A 425 41.58 -0.19 19.64
C ILE A 425 42.52 0.00 20.85
N GLY A 426 42.94 -1.13 21.46
CA GLY A 426 43.99 -1.20 22.49
C GLY A 426 43.89 -2.47 23.33
N ASP A 427 44.85 -3.40 23.18
CA ASP A 427 45.01 -4.57 24.04
C ASP A 427 45.57 -4.21 25.43
N SER A 428 45.19 -4.96 26.46
CA SER A 428 46.15 -5.68 27.33
C SER A 428 45.44 -6.47 28.45
N SER A 429 46.13 -7.49 28.94
CA SER A 429 45.75 -8.33 30.08
C SER A 429 46.19 -7.70 31.41
N GLU A 430 45.42 -7.91 32.49
CA GLU A 430 45.93 -8.59 33.70
C GLU A 430 44.80 -9.03 34.65
N THR A 431 45.14 -9.59 35.81
CA THR A 431 44.35 -10.61 36.53
C THR A 431 43.99 -10.27 37.99
N TRP A 432 43.06 -11.07 38.54
CA TRP A 432 42.78 -11.36 39.98
C TRP A 432 41.54 -10.73 40.67
N ASN A 433 40.51 -11.58 40.79
CA ASN A 433 39.82 -12.02 42.02
C ASN A 433 39.09 -11.06 43.01
N ILE A 434 37.77 -11.31 43.10
CA ILE A 434 37.00 -11.75 44.32
C ILE A 434 36.36 -10.71 45.28
N ASP A 435 35.11 -11.05 45.65
CA ASP A 435 34.24 -10.66 46.80
C ASP A 435 33.59 -9.26 46.97
N GLY A 436 32.37 -9.29 47.54
CA GLY A 436 31.57 -8.16 48.07
C GLY A 436 30.54 -7.58 47.08
N THR A 437 29.21 -7.74 47.15
CA THR A 437 28.21 -7.98 48.23
C THR A 437 28.34 -7.01 49.42
N ILE A 438 27.31 -6.30 49.91
CA ILE A 438 25.83 -6.38 49.71
C ILE A 438 25.27 -4.95 49.99
N GLU A 439 24.41 -4.37 49.15
CA GLU A 439 22.92 -4.32 49.24
C GLU A 439 22.32 -3.47 50.39
N LYS A 440 21.09 -2.94 50.20
CA LYS A 440 20.21 -2.17 51.13
C LYS A 440 20.60 -0.69 51.30
N ASP A 441 19.70 0.26 51.62
CA ASP A 441 18.26 0.25 51.95
C ASP A 441 17.67 1.68 51.68
N ARG A 442 16.35 1.98 51.61
CA ARG A 442 15.12 1.19 51.82
C ARG A 442 13.90 1.79 51.07
N ASP A 443 12.97 0.91 50.70
CA ASP A 443 11.52 1.12 50.58
C ASP A 443 10.88 2.16 51.55
N HIS A 444 10.00 3.04 51.03
CA HIS A 444 8.74 3.50 51.67
C HIS A 444 7.81 4.08 50.59
N ARG A 445 6.55 3.67 50.33
CA ARG A 445 5.42 3.12 51.11
C ARG A 445 4.48 4.19 51.69
N TYR A 446 3.30 4.35 51.07
CA TYR A 446 1.98 4.77 51.62
C TYR A 446 1.00 4.96 50.43
N ARG A 447 -0.32 4.70 50.48
CA ARG A 447 -1.12 3.89 51.42
C ARG A 447 -2.53 3.57 50.88
N ASP A 448 -3.02 2.38 51.24
CA ASP A 448 -4.39 1.82 51.31
C ASP A 448 -5.62 2.67 50.86
N ASN A 449 -6.43 2.09 49.97
CA ASN A 449 -7.85 1.73 50.18
C ASN A 449 -8.44 1.13 48.87
N GLY A 450 -9.31 0.10 48.86
CA GLY A 450 -9.83 -0.67 49.99
C GLY A 450 -11.26 -1.22 49.74
N ALA A 451 -11.46 -2.11 48.76
CA ALA A 451 -12.73 -2.81 48.53
C ALA A 451 -12.53 -4.17 47.82
N SER A 452 -13.47 -5.10 47.99
CA SER A 452 -13.47 -6.46 47.44
C SER A 452 -14.91 -6.86 47.05
N PHE A 453 -15.09 -7.68 45.99
CA PHE A 453 -15.80 -8.98 46.02
C PHE A 453 -16.03 -9.60 44.62
N THR A 454 -15.97 -10.95 44.54
CA THR A 454 -16.57 -11.95 43.59
C THR A 454 -16.93 -11.56 42.14
N GLU A 455 -16.43 -12.20 41.07
CA GLU A 455 -16.51 -13.63 40.65
C GLU A 455 -17.74 -14.00 39.75
N ASP A 456 -17.43 -14.19 38.45
CA ASP A 456 -18.00 -15.15 37.45
C ASP A 456 -19.39 -14.94 36.75
N GLN A 457 -19.59 -15.74 35.68
CA GLN A 457 -20.81 -16.08 34.89
C GLN A 457 -21.27 -15.14 33.74
N ARG A 458 -20.59 -15.31 32.58
CA ARG A 458 -21.09 -15.81 31.25
C ARG A 458 -22.57 -15.58 30.80
N GLU A 459 -22.72 -15.43 29.47
CA GLU A 459 -23.97 -15.45 28.64
C GLU A 459 -24.82 -14.15 28.65
N LYS A 460 -25.68 -13.80 27.67
CA LYS A 460 -25.77 -13.99 26.19
C LYS A 460 -26.89 -13.04 25.68
N GLU A 461 -26.84 -12.64 24.39
CA GLU A 461 -28.00 -12.11 23.62
C GLU A 461 -28.61 -10.76 24.16
N ALA A 462 -29.37 -9.93 23.43
CA ALA A 462 -29.68 -9.84 22.00
C ALA A 462 -29.85 -8.37 21.52
N PHE A 463 -29.74 -8.22 20.20
CA PHE A 463 -30.35 -7.24 19.27
C PHE A 463 -31.42 -6.25 19.79
N VAL A 464 -31.20 -4.93 19.59
CA VAL A 464 -32.25 -3.87 19.47
C VAL A 464 -31.75 -2.78 18.51
N ASP A 465 -32.59 -2.37 17.53
CA ASP A 465 -32.36 -1.21 16.65
C ASP A 465 -32.84 0.10 17.28
N THR A 466 -32.18 1.23 16.93
CA THR A 466 -32.75 2.58 17.11
C THR A 466 -32.48 3.48 15.90
N GLU A 467 -33.52 3.78 15.12
CA GLU A 467 -33.50 4.91 14.19
C GLU A 467 -33.55 6.24 14.97
N GLY A 468 -32.90 7.29 14.43
CA GLY A 468 -32.78 8.61 15.07
C GLY A 468 -32.77 9.75 14.06
N ASN A 469 -33.87 9.93 13.33
CA ASN A 469 -33.99 10.97 12.31
C ASN A 469 -34.37 12.34 12.90
N SER A 470 -33.57 13.38 12.62
CA SER A 470 -33.94 14.77 12.93
C SER A 470 -33.50 15.75 11.83
N ARG A 471 -34.46 16.19 11.01
CA ARG A 471 -34.33 17.41 10.20
C ARG A 471 -34.87 18.60 10.99
N ALA A 472 -34.15 19.72 10.97
CA ALA A 472 -34.71 21.04 11.25
C ALA A 472 -33.99 22.10 10.41
N CYS A 473 -34.74 22.98 9.77
CA CYS A 473 -34.22 24.13 9.04
C CYS A 473 -34.33 25.39 9.89
N SER A 474 -33.56 26.43 9.55
CA SER A 474 -34.08 27.69 8.97
C SER A 474 -33.44 28.98 9.53
N HIS A 475 -33.31 29.96 8.62
CA HIS A 475 -33.01 31.39 8.83
C HIS A 475 -31.70 31.78 9.57
N GLY A 476 -31.03 32.87 9.20
CA GLY A 476 -31.25 33.81 8.10
C GLY A 476 -30.61 35.18 8.39
N TRP A 477 -30.79 36.14 7.47
CA TRP A 477 -30.37 37.56 7.57
C TRP A 477 -28.84 37.83 7.55
N SER A 478 -28.32 38.90 6.93
CA SER A 478 -28.90 39.82 5.92
C SER A 478 -27.84 40.73 5.27
N THR A 479 -27.99 41.00 3.96
CA THR A 479 -27.63 42.25 3.22
C THR A 479 -26.19 42.83 3.25
N GLY A 480 -25.67 43.39 2.14
CA GLY A 480 -26.22 43.48 0.77
C GLY A 480 -25.62 44.63 -0.09
N TYR A 481 -26.10 44.73 -1.35
CA TYR A 481 -25.79 45.78 -2.37
C TYR A 481 -24.33 45.82 -2.86
N ILE A 482 -23.98 46.22 -4.10
CA ILE A 482 -24.45 47.27 -5.05
C ILE A 482 -24.39 46.66 -6.49
N LEU A 483 -25.47 46.65 -7.32
CA LEU A 483 -25.80 47.58 -8.45
C LEU A 483 -24.66 47.83 -9.48
N LEU A 484 -24.82 47.90 -10.81
CA LEU A 484 -25.92 47.66 -11.77
C LEU A 484 -25.36 47.68 -13.25
N VAL A 485 -26.12 47.19 -14.25
CA VAL A 485 -25.95 47.40 -15.73
C VAL A 485 -24.70 46.74 -16.41
N ALA A 486 -24.66 46.45 -17.72
CA ALA A 486 -25.40 45.48 -18.57
C ALA A 486 -24.81 45.44 -20.02
N VAL A 487 -25.34 44.57 -20.90
CA VAL A 487 -25.27 44.59 -22.38
C VAL A 487 -23.98 44.08 -23.09
N SER A 488 -24.01 42.77 -23.43
CA SER A 488 -23.87 42.18 -24.79
C SER A 488 -22.57 42.25 -25.64
N PHE A 489 -22.57 41.38 -26.66
CA PHE A 489 -21.56 41.11 -27.72
C PHE A 489 -20.25 40.42 -27.26
N ILE A 490 -19.55 39.57 -28.02
CA ILE A 490 -19.73 38.65 -29.18
C ILE A 490 -18.34 38.53 -29.84
N ILE A 491 -17.89 37.30 -30.13
CA ILE A 491 -16.75 36.90 -31.00
C ILE A 491 -15.39 37.60 -30.79
N VAL A 492 -14.39 36.84 -30.32
CA VAL A 492 -13.06 36.74 -30.98
C VAL A 492 -12.53 35.31 -30.87
N LEU A 493 -12.33 34.66 -32.02
CA LEU A 493 -11.25 33.71 -32.36
C LEU A 493 -11.40 33.43 -33.86
N SER A 494 -10.64 34.16 -34.69
CA SER A 494 -9.47 33.64 -35.41
C SER A 494 -9.83 32.59 -36.48
N VAL A 495 -9.72 32.88 -37.79
CA VAL A 495 -8.45 32.97 -38.55
C VAL A 495 -7.72 31.63 -38.46
N ILE A 496 -7.57 30.82 -39.53
CA ILE A 496 -7.25 31.15 -40.94
C ILE A 496 -8.15 30.40 -41.94
N ARG A 497 -8.54 31.04 -43.05
CA ARG A 497 -9.10 30.42 -44.27
C ARG A 497 -7.97 30.25 -45.30
N CYS A 498 -7.83 29.08 -45.91
CA CYS A 498 -6.76 28.79 -46.88
C CYS A 498 -7.34 28.19 -48.17
N ARG A 499 -6.99 28.81 -49.30
CA ARG A 499 -7.62 28.66 -50.63
C ARG A 499 -9.04 29.24 -50.71
#